data_AF-A0A7C5RL92-F1
#
_entry.id   AF-A0A7C5RL92-F1
#
_cell.length_a   1.000
_cell.length_b   1.000
_cell.length_c   1.000
_cell.angle_alpha   90.00
_cell.angle_beta   90.00
_cell.angle_gamma   90.00
#
_symmetry.space_group_name_H-M   'P 1'
#
loop_
_entity.id
_entity.type
_entity.pdbx_description
1 polymer ?
#
loop_
_entity_poly.entity_id
_entity_poly.type
_entity_poly.pdbx_seq_one_letter_code
_entity_poly.pdbx_strand_id
1 'polypeptide(L)'
;MSKRLSTVFLAAVISALLMAAAVAQAYALPAVPGDKEKAQFMLNIAERSSNRLELLINMIKTNSTAMAAIEAAGLSGAFEGNVSLYEEGKDLLAQARVHIENENYGEAINCTVRVMEIFRIAFRNIKRILEQAKIEKGELVRAQGLLVAANCALDRIKRIEAILVKADIPEENVTAITGLLEQAKGLLNVAELTQLLEQGKVDEAAHRLEDARKLINDAYLILKKAAEAKIGDRMRQFCEKLQEIHGNLTGRLKMFGINATAFMEKFGMRNFVENLTRFRENLKFGAKNLKGLLGQLEDFRRRLENFSRSVIAAIQPQKEEGTASLQVSVTKTVRNATVTLEVEVKNVGTADLQFPNAAYGITVERDEGGTWKLAYAPISAQVITTLRAGHSGRINIVLRQPPAGEYRVRVHGWSRISMTPVEATAEFSIP
;
A
#
# COMPACT_ATOMS: atom_id res chain seq x y z
N MET A 1 33.44 -15.89 29.75
CA MET A 1 32.09 -15.30 30.00
C MET A 1 31.22 -15.18 28.72
N SER A 2 31.52 -15.88 27.61
CA SER A 2 31.12 -15.43 26.27
C SER A 2 30.07 -16.25 25.50
N LYS A 3 29.78 -17.52 25.84
CA LYS A 3 28.78 -18.33 25.10
C LYS A 3 27.37 -18.28 25.71
N ARG A 4 27.26 -18.31 27.04
CA ARG A 4 25.96 -18.34 27.77
C ARG A 4 25.20 -17.02 27.68
N LEU A 5 25.89 -15.88 27.76
CA LEU A 5 25.30 -14.55 27.55
C LEU A 5 24.79 -14.41 26.10
N SER A 6 25.59 -14.80 25.11
CA SER A 6 25.23 -14.73 23.68
C SER A 6 23.96 -15.54 23.34
N THR A 7 23.77 -16.71 23.95
CA THR A 7 22.56 -17.53 23.76
C THR A 7 21.30 -16.93 24.40
N VAL A 8 21.42 -16.29 25.56
CA VAL A 8 20.31 -15.55 26.20
C VAL A 8 19.86 -14.40 25.32
N PHE A 9 20.82 -13.66 24.79
CA PHE A 9 20.58 -12.49 23.97
C PHE A 9 20.00 -12.83 22.61
N LEU A 10 20.50 -13.90 21.96
CA LEU A 10 19.91 -14.43 20.73
C LEU A 10 18.45 -14.88 20.96
N ALA A 11 18.16 -15.51 22.09
CA ALA A 11 16.79 -15.86 22.47
C ALA A 11 15.90 -14.63 22.66
N ALA A 12 16.41 -13.56 23.29
CA ALA A 12 15.67 -12.31 23.46
C ALA A 12 15.38 -11.60 22.12
N VAL A 13 16.32 -11.64 21.17
CA VAL A 13 16.13 -11.09 19.81
C VAL A 13 15.12 -11.90 19.01
N ILE A 14 15.20 -13.23 19.05
CA ILE A 14 14.22 -14.11 18.39
C ILE A 14 12.82 -13.88 18.97
N SER A 15 12.70 -13.79 20.31
CA SER A 15 11.44 -13.46 20.97
C SER A 15 10.92 -12.08 20.56
N ALA A 16 11.79 -11.06 20.44
CA ALA A 16 11.40 -9.73 20.02
C ALA A 16 10.95 -9.67 18.54
N LEU A 17 11.63 -10.40 17.65
CA LEU A 17 11.25 -10.54 16.24
C LEU A 17 9.91 -11.28 16.08
N LEU A 18 9.68 -12.34 16.86
CA LEU A 18 8.42 -13.07 16.86
C LEU A 18 7.26 -12.20 17.38
N MET A 19 7.52 -11.33 18.36
CA MET A 19 6.53 -10.36 18.85
C MET A 19 6.22 -9.30 17.78
N ALA A 20 7.22 -8.77 17.07
CA ALA A 20 7.00 -7.81 15.97
C ALA A 20 6.21 -8.43 14.80
N ALA A 21 6.50 -9.69 14.44
CA ALA A 21 5.77 -10.41 13.39
C ALA A 21 4.30 -10.69 13.78
N ALA A 22 4.04 -11.01 15.04
CA ALA A 22 2.68 -11.19 15.56
C ALA A 22 1.86 -9.89 15.48
N VAL A 23 2.51 -8.74 15.65
CA VAL A 23 1.85 -7.43 15.51
C VAL A 23 1.55 -7.12 14.04
N ALA A 24 2.49 -7.36 13.11
CA ALA A 24 2.27 -7.11 11.69
C ALA A 24 1.07 -7.91 11.13
N GLN A 25 0.87 -9.15 11.58
CA GLN A 25 -0.28 -9.97 11.21
C GLN A 25 -1.62 -9.45 11.75
N ALA A 26 -1.61 -8.71 12.87
CA ALA A 26 -2.79 -8.08 13.44
C ALA A 26 -3.18 -6.76 12.73
N TYR A 27 -2.26 -6.15 11.97
CA TYR A 27 -2.35 -4.78 11.44
C TYR A 27 -2.43 -4.66 9.91
N ALA A 28 -2.84 -5.70 9.18
CA ALA A 28 -3.06 -5.56 7.73
C ALA A 28 -4.16 -4.53 7.42
N LEU A 29 -3.79 -3.25 7.40
CA LEU A 29 -4.60 -2.09 7.02
C LEU A 29 -4.38 -1.83 5.51
N PRO A 30 -5.41 -1.39 4.78
CA PRO A 30 -5.31 -1.10 3.36
C PRO A 30 -4.36 0.08 3.13
N ALA A 31 -3.48 -0.06 2.14
CA ALA A 31 -2.55 0.98 1.70
C ALA A 31 -3.29 2.23 1.19
N VAL A 32 -2.63 3.39 1.24
CA VAL A 32 -3.09 4.63 0.62
C VAL A 32 -3.25 4.39 -0.89
N PRO A 33 -4.40 4.74 -1.50
CA PRO A 33 -4.63 4.48 -2.93
C PRO A 33 -3.66 5.28 -3.80
N GLY A 34 -3.03 4.62 -4.77
CA GLY A 34 -2.19 5.25 -5.78
C GLY A 34 -3.02 5.93 -6.87
N ASP A 35 -2.33 6.51 -7.87
CA ASP A 35 -2.97 7.27 -8.95
C ASP A 35 -3.92 6.40 -9.80
N LYS A 36 -3.65 5.10 -9.89
CA LYS A 36 -4.53 4.12 -10.54
C LYS A 36 -5.88 4.03 -9.84
N GLU A 37 -5.87 3.84 -8.52
CA GLU A 37 -7.09 3.75 -7.72
C GLU A 37 -7.88 5.06 -7.76
N LYS A 38 -7.18 6.20 -7.79
CA LYS A 38 -7.81 7.53 -7.93
C LYS A 38 -8.49 7.71 -9.29
N ALA A 39 -7.82 7.37 -10.38
CA ALA A 39 -8.39 7.47 -11.73
C ALA A 39 -9.61 6.56 -11.90
N GLN A 40 -9.53 5.30 -11.41
CA GLN A 40 -10.66 4.37 -11.42
C GLN A 40 -11.84 4.88 -10.58
N PHE A 41 -11.56 5.50 -9.43
CA PHE A 41 -12.59 6.08 -8.59
C PHE A 41 -13.32 7.25 -9.28
N MET A 42 -12.58 8.15 -9.93
CA MET A 42 -13.17 9.29 -10.66
C MET A 42 -13.98 8.82 -11.88
N LEU A 43 -13.48 7.81 -12.61
CA LEU A 43 -14.23 7.20 -13.71
C LEU A 43 -15.57 6.64 -13.22
N ASN A 44 -15.59 5.91 -12.11
CA ASN A 44 -16.81 5.34 -11.54
C ASN A 44 -17.84 6.44 -11.16
N ILE A 45 -17.38 7.58 -10.61
CA ILE A 45 -18.25 8.72 -10.32
C ILE A 45 -18.84 9.30 -11.62
N ALA A 46 -18.00 9.47 -12.64
CA ALA A 46 -18.40 10.04 -13.92
C ALA A 46 -19.42 9.13 -14.64
N GLU A 47 -19.21 7.81 -14.65
CA GLU A 47 -20.15 6.83 -15.20
C GLU A 47 -21.51 6.85 -14.49
N ARG A 48 -21.51 6.92 -13.15
CA ARG A 48 -22.75 7.10 -12.39
C ARG A 48 -23.48 8.38 -12.77
N SER A 49 -22.74 9.45 -13.04
CA SER A 49 -23.32 10.72 -13.47
C SER A 49 -23.91 10.63 -14.88
N SER A 50 -23.27 9.88 -15.78
CA SER A 50 -23.77 9.56 -17.12
C SER A 50 -25.12 8.86 -17.04
N ASN A 51 -25.19 7.75 -16.31
CA ASN A 51 -26.41 6.93 -16.21
C ASN A 51 -27.59 7.73 -15.63
N ARG A 52 -27.31 8.64 -14.68
CA ARG A 52 -28.32 9.55 -14.12
C ARG A 52 -28.90 10.46 -15.18
N LEU A 53 -28.04 11.05 -16.00
CA LEU A 53 -28.43 11.99 -17.04
C LEU A 53 -29.15 11.28 -18.20
N GLU A 54 -28.69 10.09 -18.57
CA GLU A 54 -29.33 9.23 -19.57
C GLU A 54 -30.78 8.90 -19.20
N LEU A 55 -30.99 8.44 -17.97
CA LEU A 55 -32.33 8.10 -17.48
C LEU A 55 -33.26 9.31 -17.52
N LEU A 56 -32.77 10.50 -17.17
CA LEU A 56 -33.58 11.73 -17.27
C LEU A 56 -33.96 12.03 -18.71
N ILE A 57 -32.98 11.99 -19.62
CA ILE A 57 -33.21 12.26 -21.05
C ILE A 57 -34.24 11.27 -21.59
N ASN A 58 -34.08 9.98 -21.30
CA ASN A 58 -34.98 8.94 -21.76
C ASN A 58 -36.38 9.11 -21.18
N MET A 59 -36.52 9.35 -19.87
CA MET A 59 -37.82 9.61 -19.23
C MET A 59 -38.54 10.82 -19.84
N ILE A 60 -37.80 11.88 -20.18
CA ILE A 60 -38.39 13.03 -20.85
C ILE A 60 -38.84 12.63 -22.26
N LYS A 61 -37.98 11.97 -23.04
CA LYS A 61 -38.27 11.56 -24.43
C LYS A 61 -39.44 10.59 -24.53
N THR A 62 -39.61 9.68 -23.57
CA THR A 62 -40.70 8.70 -23.56
C THR A 62 -42.00 9.25 -22.96
N ASN A 63 -41.94 10.34 -22.21
CA ASN A 63 -43.13 11.00 -21.67
C ASN A 63 -43.70 11.98 -22.71
N SER A 64 -44.73 11.53 -23.43
CA SER A 64 -45.40 12.31 -24.49
C SER A 64 -45.92 13.66 -23.99
N THR A 65 -46.43 13.74 -22.76
CA THR A 65 -46.90 14.99 -22.15
C THR A 65 -45.75 15.96 -21.89
N ALA A 66 -44.62 15.46 -21.39
CA ALA A 66 -43.42 16.27 -21.15
C ALA A 66 -42.83 16.80 -22.46
N MET A 67 -42.71 15.94 -23.49
CA MET A 67 -42.25 16.36 -24.81
C MET A 67 -43.18 17.38 -25.46
N ALA A 68 -44.50 17.17 -25.39
CA ALA A 68 -45.47 18.13 -25.91
C ALA A 68 -45.37 19.50 -25.19
N ALA A 69 -45.14 19.51 -23.88
CA ALA A 69 -44.94 20.75 -23.11
C ALA A 69 -43.63 21.48 -23.49
N ILE A 70 -42.54 20.73 -23.71
CA ILE A 70 -41.26 21.28 -24.17
C ILE A 70 -41.40 21.87 -25.58
N GLU A 71 -42.12 21.17 -26.47
CA GLU A 71 -42.38 21.62 -27.84
C GLU A 71 -43.27 22.87 -27.85
N ALA A 72 -44.36 22.88 -27.09
CA ALA A 72 -45.25 24.04 -26.95
C ALA A 72 -44.52 25.27 -26.38
N ALA A 73 -43.49 25.07 -25.56
CA ALA A 73 -42.64 26.14 -25.03
C ALA A 73 -41.53 26.61 -26.01
N GLY A 74 -41.39 25.97 -27.18
CA GLY A 74 -40.34 26.28 -28.16
C GLY A 74 -38.94 25.86 -27.71
N LEU A 75 -38.82 24.92 -26.78
CA LEU A 75 -37.56 24.53 -26.13
C LEU A 75 -36.94 23.25 -26.71
N SER A 76 -37.54 22.62 -27.73
CA SER A 76 -37.06 21.36 -28.31
C SER A 76 -35.61 21.43 -28.80
N GLY A 77 -35.22 22.51 -29.47
CA GLY A 77 -33.83 22.70 -29.93
C GLY A 77 -32.83 22.82 -28.77
N ALA A 78 -33.23 23.50 -27.69
CA ALA A 78 -32.40 23.61 -26.49
C ALA A 78 -32.29 22.26 -25.75
N PHE A 79 -33.36 21.47 -25.73
CA PHE A 79 -33.35 20.13 -25.16
C PHE A 79 -32.42 19.19 -25.94
N GLU A 80 -32.61 19.08 -27.26
CA GLU A 80 -31.75 18.23 -28.10
C GLU A 80 -30.29 18.69 -28.09
N GLY A 81 -30.01 19.99 -28.00
CA GLY A 81 -28.64 20.48 -27.81
C GLY A 81 -27.97 19.94 -26.53
N ASN A 82 -28.72 19.76 -25.44
CA ASN A 82 -28.19 19.13 -24.22
C ASN A 82 -28.10 17.60 -24.32
N VAL A 83 -28.91 16.96 -25.17
CA VAL A 83 -28.74 15.54 -25.52
C VAL A 83 -27.45 15.34 -26.31
N SER A 84 -27.15 16.21 -27.28
CA SER A 84 -25.86 16.17 -27.99
C SER A 84 -24.67 16.39 -27.05
N LEU A 85 -24.79 17.33 -26.10
CA LEU A 85 -23.76 17.56 -25.08
C LEU A 85 -23.55 16.32 -24.18
N TYR A 86 -24.62 15.57 -23.89
CA TYR A 86 -24.52 14.30 -23.16
C TYR A 86 -23.75 13.24 -23.96
N GLU A 87 -24.01 13.10 -25.26
CA GLU A 87 -23.27 12.16 -26.12
C GLU A 87 -21.78 12.54 -26.23
N GLU A 88 -21.44 13.83 -26.34
CA GLU A 88 -20.04 14.28 -26.28
C GLU A 88 -19.36 13.86 -24.96
N GLY A 89 -20.08 13.96 -23.84
CA GLY A 89 -19.60 13.48 -22.55
C GLY A 89 -19.39 11.96 -22.49
N LYS A 90 -20.20 11.17 -23.20
CA LYS A 90 -19.99 9.71 -23.32
C LYS A 90 -18.74 9.36 -24.11
N ASP A 91 -18.46 10.09 -25.18
CA ASP A 91 -17.24 9.88 -25.96
C ASP A 91 -15.99 10.16 -25.11
N LEU A 92 -16.02 11.20 -24.27
CA LEU A 92 -14.94 11.49 -23.31
C LEU A 92 -14.84 10.44 -22.19
N LEU A 93 -15.94 9.83 -21.75
CA LEU A 93 -15.91 8.69 -20.83
C LEU A 93 -15.21 7.48 -21.46
N ALA A 94 -15.49 7.19 -22.73
CA ALA A 94 -14.82 6.12 -23.45
C ALA A 94 -13.31 6.39 -23.56
N GLN A 95 -12.91 7.62 -23.85
CA GLN A 95 -11.50 8.03 -23.85
C GLN A 95 -10.84 7.85 -22.47
N ALA A 96 -11.54 8.20 -21.39
CA ALA A 96 -11.04 7.99 -20.02
C ALA A 96 -10.77 6.52 -19.72
N ARG A 97 -11.62 5.59 -20.20
CA ARG A 97 -11.39 4.14 -20.07
C ARG A 97 -10.13 3.71 -20.81
N VAL A 98 -9.96 4.15 -22.04
CA VAL A 98 -8.77 3.87 -22.86
C VAL A 98 -7.49 4.40 -22.17
N HIS A 99 -7.54 5.58 -21.56
CA HIS A 99 -6.39 6.10 -20.80
C HIS A 99 -6.06 5.26 -19.57
N ILE A 100 -7.05 4.72 -18.86
CA ILE A 100 -6.81 3.79 -17.74
C ILE A 100 -6.17 2.49 -18.22
N GLU A 101 -6.64 1.93 -19.34
CA GLU A 101 -6.09 0.72 -19.96
C GLU A 101 -4.63 0.90 -20.40
N ASN A 102 -4.29 2.10 -20.89
CA ASN A 102 -2.93 2.48 -21.29
C ASN A 102 -2.06 2.99 -20.13
N GLU A 103 -2.49 2.80 -18.87
CA GLU A 103 -1.80 3.26 -17.65
C GLU A 103 -1.52 4.77 -17.59
N ASN A 104 -2.20 5.56 -18.42
CA ASN A 104 -2.10 7.02 -18.43
C ASN A 104 -3.14 7.63 -17.48
N TYR A 105 -2.91 7.46 -16.18
CA TYR A 105 -3.85 7.86 -15.14
C TYR A 105 -4.07 9.38 -15.05
N GLY A 106 -3.07 10.18 -15.42
CA GLY A 106 -3.20 11.64 -15.46
C GLY A 106 -4.23 12.11 -16.49
N GLU A 107 -4.15 11.59 -17.72
CA GLU A 107 -5.13 11.91 -18.77
C GLU A 107 -6.51 11.32 -18.47
N ALA A 108 -6.58 10.12 -17.90
CA ALA A 108 -7.85 9.56 -17.45
C ALA A 108 -8.55 10.49 -16.44
N ILE A 109 -7.81 11.03 -15.47
CA ILE A 109 -8.35 12.00 -14.51
C ILE A 109 -8.83 13.26 -15.21
N ASN A 110 -8.04 13.84 -16.12
CA ASN A 110 -8.44 15.04 -16.88
C ASN A 110 -9.73 14.82 -17.69
N CYS A 111 -9.84 13.69 -18.39
CA CYS A 111 -11.05 13.32 -19.11
C CYS A 111 -12.25 13.22 -18.16
N THR A 112 -12.12 12.52 -17.03
CA THR A 112 -13.24 12.37 -16.08
C THR A 112 -13.71 13.69 -15.47
N VAL A 113 -12.80 14.65 -15.22
CA VAL A 113 -13.16 15.99 -14.74
C VAL A 113 -13.99 16.73 -15.79
N ARG A 114 -13.56 16.70 -17.06
CA ARG A 114 -14.29 17.34 -18.18
C ARG A 114 -15.67 16.72 -18.37
N VAL A 115 -15.77 15.39 -18.30
CA VAL A 115 -17.05 14.67 -18.33
C VAL A 115 -17.99 15.16 -17.24
N MET A 116 -17.49 15.25 -16.00
CA MET A 116 -18.32 15.70 -14.87
C MET A 116 -18.82 17.13 -15.04
N GLU A 117 -18.02 18.01 -15.65
CA GLU A 117 -18.43 19.38 -15.97
C GLU A 117 -19.53 19.41 -17.03
N ILE A 118 -19.34 18.69 -18.13
CA ILE A 118 -20.30 18.55 -19.23
C ILE A 118 -21.65 18.04 -18.71
N PHE A 119 -21.64 16.92 -17.98
CA PHE A 119 -22.88 16.35 -17.42
C PHE A 119 -23.55 17.28 -16.43
N ARG A 120 -22.77 18.03 -15.64
CA ARG A 120 -23.32 19.01 -14.70
C ARG A 120 -23.98 20.20 -15.41
N ILE A 121 -23.46 20.61 -16.57
CA ILE A 121 -24.06 21.65 -17.41
C ILE A 121 -25.35 21.12 -18.05
N ALA A 122 -25.29 19.98 -18.73
CA ALA A 122 -26.46 19.35 -19.36
C ALA A 122 -27.61 19.14 -18.36
N PHE A 123 -27.31 18.59 -17.19
CA PHE A 123 -28.32 18.37 -16.14
C PHE A 123 -28.98 19.66 -15.67
N ARG A 124 -28.20 20.72 -15.43
CA ARG A 124 -28.75 22.03 -15.00
C ARG A 124 -29.64 22.65 -16.08
N ASN A 125 -29.22 22.55 -17.33
CA ASN A 125 -29.95 23.10 -18.47
C ASN A 125 -31.26 22.34 -18.69
N ILE A 126 -31.22 21.00 -18.70
CA ILE A 126 -32.43 20.17 -18.81
C ILE A 126 -33.41 20.51 -17.68
N LYS A 127 -32.93 20.65 -16.45
CA LYS A 127 -33.79 21.07 -15.33
C LYS A 127 -34.44 22.43 -15.59
N ARG A 128 -33.69 23.44 -16.06
CA ARG A 128 -34.25 24.76 -16.42
C ARG A 128 -35.28 24.67 -17.54
N ILE A 129 -35.07 23.80 -18.53
CA ILE A 129 -36.01 23.55 -19.62
C ILE A 129 -37.33 23.01 -19.08
N LEU A 130 -37.27 22.00 -18.19
CA LEU A 130 -38.47 21.45 -17.55
C LEU A 130 -39.22 22.53 -16.74
N GLU A 131 -38.49 23.38 -16.03
CA GLU A 131 -39.08 24.50 -15.27
C GLU A 131 -39.78 25.51 -16.18
N GLN A 132 -39.16 25.87 -17.31
CA GLN A 132 -39.73 26.80 -18.29
C GLN A 132 -40.93 26.20 -19.02
N ALA A 133 -40.93 24.89 -19.26
CA ALA A 133 -42.05 24.13 -19.82
C ALA A 133 -43.21 23.92 -18.81
N LYS A 134 -43.12 24.47 -17.59
CA LYS A 134 -44.11 24.33 -16.51
C LYS A 134 -44.42 22.88 -16.14
N ILE A 135 -43.48 21.97 -16.39
CA ILE A 135 -43.59 20.59 -15.95
C ILE A 135 -43.37 20.59 -14.44
N GLU A 136 -44.37 20.13 -13.66
CA GLU A 136 -44.29 20.19 -12.21
C GLU A 136 -43.02 19.52 -11.69
N LYS A 137 -42.25 20.28 -10.90
CA LYS A 137 -40.94 19.90 -10.32
C LYS A 137 -40.93 18.58 -9.54
N GLY A 138 -42.09 18.00 -9.25
CA GLY A 138 -42.28 16.92 -8.29
C GLY A 138 -42.11 15.52 -8.88
N GLU A 139 -42.85 15.17 -9.93
CA GLU A 139 -43.05 13.76 -10.28
C GLU A 139 -41.92 13.16 -11.12
N LEU A 140 -41.53 13.80 -12.22
CA LEU A 140 -40.42 13.33 -13.06
C LEU A 140 -39.08 13.34 -12.31
N VAL A 141 -38.85 14.36 -11.48
CA VAL A 141 -37.62 14.48 -10.68
C VAL A 141 -37.62 13.52 -9.49
N ARG A 142 -38.76 13.25 -8.84
CA ARG A 142 -38.87 12.19 -7.81
C ARG A 142 -38.69 10.81 -8.42
N ALA A 143 -39.35 10.53 -9.54
CA ALA A 143 -39.24 9.27 -10.27
C ALA A 143 -37.78 8.98 -10.64
N GLN A 144 -37.08 9.97 -11.20
CA GLN A 144 -35.65 9.86 -11.46
C GLN A 144 -34.85 9.65 -10.16
N GLY A 145 -35.11 10.44 -9.11
CA GLY A 145 -34.44 10.31 -7.82
C GLY A 145 -34.56 8.92 -7.21
N LEU A 146 -35.70 8.25 -7.39
CA LEU A 146 -35.95 6.89 -6.94
C LEU A 146 -35.15 5.85 -7.73
N LEU A 147 -35.13 5.92 -9.07
CA LEU A 147 -34.31 5.01 -9.89
C LEU A 147 -32.81 5.18 -9.59
N VAL A 148 -32.38 6.41 -9.38
CA VAL A 148 -31.02 6.73 -9.00
C VAL A 148 -30.68 6.14 -7.64
N ALA A 149 -31.56 6.29 -6.66
CA ALA A 149 -31.38 5.71 -5.35
C ALA A 149 -31.38 4.17 -5.38
N ALA A 150 -32.19 3.56 -6.25
CA ALA A 150 -32.21 2.11 -6.46
C ALA A 150 -30.89 1.60 -7.03
N ASN A 151 -30.36 2.25 -8.08
CA ASN A 151 -29.05 1.92 -8.63
C ASN A 151 -27.92 2.10 -7.60
N CYS A 152 -27.98 3.16 -6.78
CA CYS A 152 -27.01 3.36 -5.69
C CYS A 152 -27.09 2.24 -4.63
N ALA A 153 -28.30 1.73 -4.35
CA ALA A 153 -28.51 0.62 -3.45
C ALA A 153 -27.98 -0.70 -4.04
N LEU A 154 -28.22 -0.98 -5.32
CA LEU A 154 -27.63 -2.13 -6.04
C LEU A 154 -26.09 -2.09 -6.03
N ASP A 155 -25.48 -0.92 -6.23
CA ASP A 155 -24.03 -0.75 -6.11
C ASP A 155 -23.51 -1.00 -4.69
N ARG A 156 -24.33 -0.71 -3.66
CA ARG A 156 -24.00 -1.06 -2.28
C ARG A 156 -24.07 -2.57 -2.06
N ILE A 157 -25.06 -3.25 -2.63
CA ILE A 157 -25.17 -4.71 -2.61
C ILE A 157 -23.92 -5.35 -3.23
N LYS A 158 -23.55 -4.96 -4.46
CA LYS A 158 -22.35 -5.48 -5.15
C LYS A 158 -21.07 -5.35 -4.32
N ARG A 159 -20.93 -4.25 -3.58
CA ARG A 159 -19.78 -4.03 -2.69
C ARG A 159 -19.80 -4.97 -1.49
N ILE A 160 -20.96 -5.22 -0.90
CA ILE A 160 -21.10 -6.19 0.20
C ILE A 160 -20.76 -7.59 -0.32
N GLU A 161 -21.27 -7.99 -1.47
CA GLU A 161 -20.99 -9.29 -2.10
C GLU A 161 -19.50 -9.48 -2.39
N ALA A 162 -18.84 -8.46 -2.95
CA ALA A 162 -17.40 -8.50 -3.18
C ALA A 162 -16.57 -8.67 -1.89
N ILE A 163 -17.08 -8.17 -0.75
CA ILE A 163 -16.46 -8.40 0.56
C ILE A 163 -16.67 -9.87 0.98
N LEU A 164 -17.88 -10.41 0.83
CA LEU A 164 -18.20 -11.80 1.21
C LEU A 164 -17.29 -12.82 0.51
N VAL A 165 -16.94 -12.59 -0.76
CA VAL A 165 -16.05 -13.49 -1.52
C VAL A 165 -14.64 -13.59 -0.90
N LYS A 166 -14.15 -12.51 -0.29
CA LYS A 166 -12.77 -12.41 0.22
C LYS A 166 -12.68 -12.58 1.74
N ALA A 167 -13.76 -12.32 2.44
CA ALA A 167 -13.79 -12.30 3.88
C ALA A 167 -14.07 -13.71 4.40
N ASP A 168 -13.16 -14.23 5.22
CA ASP A 168 -13.39 -15.47 5.96
C ASP A 168 -14.42 -15.17 7.08
N ILE A 169 -15.68 -15.46 6.78
CA ILE A 169 -16.89 -15.21 7.58
C ILE A 169 -17.60 -16.56 7.73
N PRO A 170 -18.22 -16.87 8.89
CA PRO A 170 -18.99 -18.10 9.07
C PRO A 170 -20.07 -18.28 7.99
N GLU A 171 -20.20 -19.49 7.45
CA GLU A 171 -21.11 -19.81 6.35
C GLU A 171 -22.58 -19.48 6.66
N GLU A 172 -23.00 -19.65 7.92
CA GLU A 172 -24.32 -19.24 8.42
C GLU A 172 -24.60 -17.75 8.19
N ASN A 173 -23.60 -16.89 8.43
CA ASN A 173 -23.72 -15.44 8.24
C ASN A 173 -23.67 -15.08 6.76
N VAL A 174 -22.85 -15.77 5.96
CA VAL A 174 -22.81 -15.59 4.50
C VAL A 174 -24.18 -15.92 3.90
N THR A 175 -24.80 -17.01 4.33
CA THR A 175 -26.13 -17.44 3.87
C THR A 175 -27.20 -16.42 4.25
N ALA A 176 -27.22 -15.96 5.51
CA ALA A 176 -28.17 -14.95 5.98
C ALA A 176 -28.02 -13.61 5.25
N ILE A 177 -26.78 -13.13 5.07
CA ILE A 177 -26.49 -11.90 4.34
C ILE A 177 -26.94 -12.04 2.87
N THR A 178 -26.57 -13.13 2.20
CA THR A 178 -26.91 -13.35 0.79
C THR A 178 -28.43 -13.40 0.59
N GLY A 179 -29.16 -14.07 1.48
CA GLY A 179 -30.62 -14.11 1.45
C GLY A 179 -31.27 -12.72 1.56
N LEU A 180 -30.77 -11.85 2.45
CA LEU A 180 -31.24 -10.47 2.58
C LEU A 180 -30.91 -9.63 1.34
N LEU A 181 -29.73 -9.82 0.76
CA LEU A 181 -29.30 -9.09 -0.44
C LEU A 181 -30.11 -9.50 -1.68
N GLU A 182 -30.43 -10.78 -1.85
CA GLU A 182 -31.28 -11.25 -2.94
C GLU A 182 -32.72 -10.71 -2.83
N GLN A 183 -33.29 -10.68 -1.63
CA GLN A 183 -34.59 -10.03 -1.40
C GLN A 183 -34.54 -8.53 -1.74
N ALA A 184 -33.47 -7.85 -1.33
CA ALA A 184 -33.28 -6.44 -1.67
C ALA A 184 -33.13 -6.22 -3.18
N LYS A 185 -32.42 -7.09 -3.91
CA LYS A 185 -32.32 -7.03 -5.38
C LYS A 185 -33.69 -7.17 -6.05
N GLY A 186 -34.53 -8.09 -5.57
CA GLY A 186 -35.90 -8.25 -6.06
C GLY A 186 -36.71 -6.96 -5.95
N LEU A 187 -36.64 -6.28 -4.80
CA LEU A 187 -37.29 -4.98 -4.59
C LEU A 187 -36.70 -3.85 -5.43
N LEU A 188 -35.42 -3.95 -5.79
CA LEU A 188 -34.67 -2.95 -6.57
C LEU A 188 -34.67 -3.22 -8.08
N ASN A 189 -35.54 -4.11 -8.58
CA ASN A 189 -35.65 -4.40 -10.00
C ASN A 189 -35.96 -3.10 -10.78
N VAL A 190 -34.96 -2.60 -11.51
CA VAL A 190 -35.03 -1.30 -12.20
C VAL A 190 -36.12 -1.28 -13.27
N ALA A 191 -36.38 -2.41 -13.93
CA ALA A 191 -37.44 -2.49 -14.93
C ALA A 191 -38.83 -2.33 -14.29
N GLU A 192 -39.10 -3.05 -13.20
CA GLU A 192 -40.36 -2.93 -12.47
C GLU A 192 -40.53 -1.54 -11.82
N LEU A 193 -39.45 -0.98 -11.26
CA LEU A 193 -39.47 0.37 -10.72
C LEU A 193 -39.76 1.41 -11.83
N THR A 194 -39.18 1.25 -13.01
CA THR A 194 -39.45 2.13 -14.15
C THR A 194 -40.92 2.05 -14.56
N GLN A 195 -41.47 0.83 -14.66
CA GLN A 195 -42.88 0.62 -14.98
C GLN A 195 -43.83 1.25 -13.93
N LEU A 196 -43.52 1.13 -12.63
CA LEU A 196 -44.30 1.77 -11.58
C LEU A 196 -44.29 3.30 -11.72
N LEU A 197 -43.15 3.88 -12.07
CA LEU A 197 -42.99 5.32 -12.24
C LEU A 197 -43.70 5.83 -13.51
N GLU A 198 -43.67 5.06 -14.59
CA GLU A 198 -44.44 5.35 -15.82
C GLU A 198 -45.96 5.34 -15.55
N GLN A 199 -46.41 4.48 -14.64
CA GLN A 199 -47.82 4.41 -14.18
C GLN A 199 -48.17 5.51 -13.16
N GLY A 200 -47.24 6.41 -12.82
CA GLY A 200 -47.45 7.45 -11.80
C GLY A 200 -47.46 6.93 -10.35
N LYS A 201 -47.12 5.65 -10.11
CA LYS A 201 -47.11 5.02 -8.79
C LYS A 201 -45.81 5.31 -8.02
N VAL A 202 -45.52 6.59 -7.83
CA VAL A 202 -44.28 7.08 -7.20
C VAL A 202 -44.13 6.59 -5.75
N ASP A 203 -45.23 6.54 -4.99
CA ASP A 203 -45.20 6.11 -3.58
C ASP A 203 -44.90 4.62 -3.43
N GLU A 204 -45.40 3.77 -4.35
CA GLU A 204 -45.10 2.33 -4.35
C GLU A 204 -43.61 2.08 -4.64
N ALA A 205 -43.05 2.79 -5.63
CA ALA A 205 -41.62 2.74 -5.93
C ALA A 205 -40.76 3.23 -4.75
N ALA A 206 -41.21 4.27 -4.03
CA ALA A 206 -40.54 4.77 -2.83
C ALA A 206 -40.57 3.74 -1.69
N HIS A 207 -41.70 3.07 -1.46
CA HIS A 207 -41.83 2.02 -0.45
C HIS A 207 -40.90 0.83 -0.74
N ARG A 208 -40.86 0.34 -1.98
CA ARG A 208 -39.94 -0.76 -2.38
C ARG A 208 -38.48 -0.41 -2.12
N LEU A 209 -38.07 0.82 -2.45
CA LEU A 209 -36.71 1.31 -2.20
C LEU A 209 -36.38 1.34 -0.70
N GLU A 210 -37.32 1.78 0.13
CA GLU A 210 -37.12 1.86 1.58
C GLU A 210 -37.00 0.46 2.21
N ASP A 211 -37.83 -0.48 1.79
CA ASP A 211 -37.75 -1.86 2.28
C ASP A 211 -36.45 -2.54 1.83
N ALA A 212 -35.99 -2.30 0.59
CA ALA A 212 -34.68 -2.75 0.14
C ALA A 212 -33.53 -2.18 0.99
N ARG A 213 -33.62 -0.90 1.38
CA ARG A 213 -32.61 -0.27 2.25
C ARG A 213 -32.54 -0.90 3.63
N LYS A 214 -33.69 -1.26 4.23
CA LYS A 214 -33.72 -1.97 5.52
C LYS A 214 -32.99 -3.30 5.41
N LEU A 215 -33.31 -4.11 4.39
CA LEU A 215 -32.65 -5.39 4.15
C LEU A 215 -31.12 -5.24 3.95
N ILE A 216 -30.69 -4.23 3.18
CA ILE A 216 -29.25 -3.95 2.99
C ILE A 216 -28.58 -3.54 4.31
N ASN A 217 -29.27 -2.77 5.15
CA ASN A 217 -28.73 -2.36 6.46
C ASN A 217 -28.66 -3.54 7.43
N ASP A 218 -29.63 -4.44 7.43
CA ASP A 218 -29.62 -5.67 8.23
C ASP A 218 -28.47 -6.59 7.80
N ALA A 219 -28.30 -6.77 6.48
CA ALA A 219 -27.16 -7.48 5.90
C ALA A 219 -25.82 -6.88 6.35
N TYR A 220 -25.70 -5.55 6.29
CA TYR A 220 -24.50 -4.85 6.76
C TYR A 220 -24.26 -5.01 8.27
N LEU A 221 -25.31 -5.05 9.09
CA LEU A 221 -25.19 -5.21 10.53
C LEU A 221 -24.67 -6.60 10.89
N ILE A 222 -25.12 -7.65 10.20
CA ILE A 222 -24.60 -9.02 10.35
C ILE A 222 -23.12 -9.05 9.95
N LEU A 223 -22.77 -8.48 8.79
CA LEU A 223 -21.38 -8.40 8.33
C LEU A 223 -20.49 -7.69 9.36
N LYS A 224 -20.95 -6.54 9.88
CA LYS A 224 -20.23 -5.77 10.90
C LYS A 224 -19.98 -6.59 12.16
N LYS A 225 -21.00 -7.28 12.68
CA LYS A 225 -20.87 -8.14 13.88
C LYS A 225 -19.88 -9.29 13.64
N ALA A 226 -19.95 -9.94 12.48
CA ALA A 226 -19.02 -11.02 12.13
C ALA A 226 -17.57 -10.51 12.04
N ALA A 227 -17.35 -9.34 11.43
CA ALA A 227 -16.04 -8.71 11.35
C ALA A 227 -15.50 -8.32 12.74
N GLU A 228 -16.34 -7.75 13.60
CA GLU A 228 -15.98 -7.40 14.98
C GLU A 228 -15.61 -8.63 15.82
N ALA A 229 -16.38 -9.71 15.71
CA ALA A 229 -16.08 -10.98 16.39
C ALA A 229 -14.71 -11.53 15.97
N LYS A 230 -14.45 -11.55 14.66
CA LYS A 230 -13.18 -12.04 14.10
C LYS A 230 -11.98 -11.17 14.49
N ILE A 231 -12.13 -9.85 14.56
CA ILE A 231 -11.09 -8.97 15.11
C ILE A 231 -10.84 -9.32 16.57
N GLY A 232 -11.89 -9.54 17.35
CA GLY A 232 -11.79 -10.01 18.74
C GLY A 232 -11.01 -11.32 18.86
N ASP A 233 -11.27 -12.30 18.01
CA ASP A 233 -10.56 -13.59 18.00
C ASP A 233 -9.08 -13.42 17.64
N ARG A 234 -8.76 -12.62 16.60
CA ARG A 234 -7.37 -12.29 16.25
C ARG A 234 -6.63 -11.62 17.40
N MET A 235 -7.29 -10.68 18.09
CA MET A 235 -6.72 -10.00 19.24
C MET A 235 -6.50 -10.98 20.42
N ARG A 236 -7.39 -11.96 20.62
CA ARG A 236 -7.23 -12.99 21.64
C ARG A 236 -6.04 -13.90 21.35
N GLN A 237 -5.93 -14.40 20.11
CA GLN A 237 -4.79 -15.19 19.63
C GLN A 237 -3.47 -14.43 19.76
N PHE A 238 -3.48 -13.13 19.44
CA PHE A 238 -2.33 -12.25 19.65
C PHE A 238 -1.90 -12.20 21.12
N CYS A 239 -2.85 -12.01 22.05
CA CYS A 239 -2.56 -12.01 23.49
C CYS A 239 -1.96 -13.34 23.95
N GLU A 240 -2.52 -14.46 23.50
CA GLU A 240 -2.04 -15.80 23.85
C GLU A 240 -0.61 -16.03 23.38
N LYS A 241 -0.31 -15.67 22.12
CA LYS A 241 1.03 -15.76 21.54
C LYS A 241 2.05 -14.90 22.30
N LEU A 242 1.66 -13.68 22.70
CA LEU A 242 2.53 -12.82 23.49
C LEU A 242 2.81 -13.37 24.90
N GLN A 243 1.81 -13.97 25.53
CA GLN A 243 2.00 -14.64 26.83
C GLN A 243 2.93 -15.83 26.72
N GLU A 244 2.80 -16.64 25.67
CA GLU A 244 3.70 -17.76 25.40
C GLU A 244 5.15 -17.28 25.20
N ILE A 245 5.35 -16.26 24.36
CA ILE A 245 6.69 -15.68 24.11
C ILE A 245 7.29 -15.13 25.42
N HIS A 246 6.49 -14.43 26.23
CA HIS A 246 6.93 -13.94 27.53
C HIS A 246 7.31 -15.07 28.49
N GLY A 247 6.51 -16.14 28.55
CA GLY A 247 6.79 -17.32 29.36
C GLY A 247 8.10 -17.99 28.96
N ASN A 248 8.31 -18.19 27.66
CA ASN A 248 9.53 -18.76 27.09
C ASN A 248 10.77 -17.90 27.39
N LEU A 249 10.66 -16.58 27.25
CA LEU A 249 11.75 -15.64 27.56
C LEU A 249 12.10 -15.68 29.06
N THR A 250 11.09 -15.62 29.92
CA THR A 250 11.25 -15.66 31.39
C THR A 250 11.90 -16.97 31.84
N GLY A 251 11.43 -18.11 31.30
CA GLY A 251 11.98 -19.43 31.60
C GLY A 251 13.46 -19.54 31.20
N ARG A 252 13.81 -19.02 30.02
CA ARG A 252 15.20 -18.96 29.55
C ARG A 252 16.04 -18.05 30.46
N LEU A 253 15.61 -16.82 30.74
CA LEU A 253 16.35 -15.90 31.63
C LEU A 253 16.62 -16.54 33.00
N LYS A 254 15.62 -17.21 33.59
CA LYS A 254 15.76 -17.92 34.86
C LYS A 254 16.77 -19.07 34.79
N MET A 255 16.77 -19.86 33.71
CA MET A 255 17.74 -20.94 33.47
C MET A 255 19.20 -20.42 33.45
N PHE A 256 19.39 -19.16 33.05
CA PHE A 256 20.69 -18.51 33.04
C PHE A 256 20.98 -17.64 34.28
N GLY A 257 20.14 -17.73 35.32
CA GLY A 257 20.32 -16.99 36.57
C GLY A 257 20.05 -15.49 36.47
N ILE A 258 19.39 -15.04 35.40
CA ILE A 258 19.05 -13.63 35.19
C ILE A 258 17.67 -13.37 35.77
N ASN A 259 17.54 -12.31 36.58
CA ASN A 259 16.25 -11.86 37.08
C ASN A 259 15.42 -11.31 35.90
N ALA A 260 14.42 -12.09 35.47
CA ALA A 260 13.57 -11.75 34.33
C ALA A 260 12.79 -10.45 34.52
N THR A 261 12.33 -10.16 35.74
CA THR A 261 11.61 -8.92 36.06
C THR A 261 12.52 -7.72 35.88
N ALA A 262 13.73 -7.75 36.45
CA ALA A 262 14.71 -6.68 36.31
C ALA A 262 15.18 -6.51 34.85
N PHE A 263 15.32 -7.61 34.11
CA PHE A 263 15.65 -7.59 32.68
C PHE A 263 14.57 -6.89 31.87
N MET A 264 13.30 -7.28 32.03
CA MET A 264 12.18 -6.70 31.28
C MET A 264 11.97 -5.22 31.63
N GLU A 265 12.12 -4.86 32.91
CA GLU A 265 12.05 -3.49 33.36
C GLU A 265 13.14 -2.60 32.75
N LYS A 266 14.39 -3.10 32.69
CA LYS A 266 15.52 -2.41 32.06
C LYS A 266 15.26 -2.03 30.60
N PHE A 267 14.43 -2.81 29.89
CA PHE A 267 14.07 -2.57 28.49
C PHE A 267 12.67 -1.98 28.31
N GLY A 268 12.12 -1.34 29.35
CA GLY A 268 10.87 -0.57 29.25
C GLY A 268 9.59 -1.41 29.24
N MET A 269 9.67 -2.70 29.63
CA MET A 269 8.55 -3.64 29.64
C MET A 269 8.04 -3.90 31.06
N ARG A 270 8.09 -2.87 31.93
CA ARG A 270 7.52 -2.94 33.28
C ARG A 270 6.01 -3.24 33.20
N ASN A 271 5.53 -4.14 34.07
CA ASN A 271 4.12 -4.54 34.16
C ASN A 271 3.53 -5.14 32.86
N PHE A 272 4.37 -5.74 32.00
CA PHE A 272 3.93 -6.33 30.73
C PHE A 272 2.76 -7.31 30.88
N VAL A 273 2.85 -8.23 31.84
CA VAL A 273 1.81 -9.23 32.10
C VAL A 273 0.50 -8.58 32.55
N GLU A 274 0.58 -7.60 33.45
CA GLU A 274 -0.59 -6.87 33.93
C GLU A 274 -1.26 -6.08 32.79
N ASN A 275 -0.47 -5.44 31.92
CA ASN A 275 -0.97 -4.74 30.74
C ASN A 275 -1.66 -5.70 29.75
N LEU A 276 -1.10 -6.89 29.52
CA LEU A 276 -1.74 -7.92 28.69
C LEU A 276 -3.04 -8.43 29.30
N THR A 277 -3.07 -8.64 30.62
CA THR A 277 -4.28 -9.10 31.32
C THR A 277 -5.39 -8.05 31.21
N ARG A 278 -5.08 -6.78 31.47
CA ARG A 278 -6.04 -5.67 31.30
C ARG A 278 -6.53 -5.57 29.84
N PHE A 279 -5.63 -5.69 28.88
CA PHE A 279 -5.99 -5.69 27.46
C PHE A 279 -6.93 -6.86 27.12
N ARG A 280 -6.64 -8.07 27.62
CA ARG A 280 -7.50 -9.26 27.46
C ARG A 280 -8.85 -9.10 28.13
N GLU A 281 -8.91 -8.50 29.31
CA GLU A 281 -10.19 -8.20 29.99
C GLU A 281 -11.02 -7.21 29.19
N ASN A 282 -10.40 -6.15 28.63
CA ASN A 282 -11.08 -5.22 27.74
C ASN A 282 -11.64 -5.91 26.48
N LEU A 283 -10.99 -6.96 25.96
CA LEU A 283 -11.53 -7.77 24.87
C LEU A 283 -12.77 -8.57 25.27
N LYS A 284 -12.90 -9.00 26.54
CA LYS A 284 -14.06 -9.78 27.03
C LYS A 284 -15.33 -8.93 27.17
N PHE A 285 -15.20 -7.63 27.45
CA PHE A 285 -16.35 -6.72 27.57
C PHE A 285 -16.92 -6.25 26.21
N GLY A 286 -16.41 -6.84 25.11
CA GLY A 286 -16.96 -6.70 23.78
C GLY A 286 -16.43 -5.48 23.03
N ALA A 287 -16.34 -5.65 21.71
CA ALA A 287 -15.84 -4.71 20.71
C ALA A 287 -16.53 -3.32 20.64
N LYS A 288 -17.36 -2.95 21.63
CA LYS A 288 -18.06 -1.66 21.70
C LYS A 288 -17.13 -0.45 21.63
N ASN A 289 -15.84 -0.61 21.92
CA ASN A 289 -14.82 0.41 21.68
C ASN A 289 -13.63 -0.15 20.88
N LEU A 290 -13.90 -0.65 19.67
CA LEU A 290 -12.87 -1.10 18.72
C LEU A 290 -11.76 -0.07 18.52
N LYS A 291 -12.10 1.23 18.50
CA LYS A 291 -11.13 2.33 18.40
C LYS A 291 -10.18 2.37 19.61
N GLY A 292 -10.72 2.21 20.82
CA GLY A 292 -9.92 2.10 22.05
C GLY A 292 -9.04 0.86 22.05
N LEU A 293 -9.56 -0.29 21.60
CA LEU A 293 -8.79 -1.53 21.48
C LEU A 293 -7.64 -1.41 20.47
N LEU A 294 -7.88 -0.79 19.31
CA LEU A 294 -6.83 -0.53 18.30
C LEU A 294 -5.79 0.46 18.80
N GLY A 295 -6.19 1.46 19.58
CA GLY A 295 -5.26 2.39 20.23
C GLY A 295 -4.36 1.68 21.25
N GLN A 296 -4.95 0.84 22.11
CA GLN A 296 -4.18 0.04 23.07
C GLN A 296 -3.24 -0.94 22.38
N LEU A 297 -3.66 -1.53 21.26
CA LEU A 297 -2.82 -2.42 20.45
C LEU A 297 -1.64 -1.67 19.81
N GLU A 298 -1.84 -0.42 19.39
CA GLU A 298 -0.81 0.42 18.76
C GLU A 298 0.23 0.85 19.80
N ASP A 299 -0.21 1.18 21.01
CA ASP A 299 0.68 1.41 22.14
C ASP A 299 1.49 0.14 22.49
N PHE A 300 0.83 -1.02 22.43
CA PHE A 300 1.47 -2.31 22.66
C PHE A 300 2.54 -2.61 21.60
N ARG A 301 2.22 -2.35 20.32
CA ARG A 301 3.15 -2.43 19.19
C ARG A 301 4.39 -1.58 19.42
N ARG A 302 4.19 -0.29 19.72
CA ARG A 302 5.29 0.66 19.92
C ARG A 302 6.21 0.22 21.06
N ARG A 303 5.65 -0.28 22.16
CA ARG A 303 6.43 -0.83 23.28
C ARG A 303 7.24 -2.05 22.87
N LEU A 304 6.66 -2.97 22.12
CA LEU A 304 7.35 -4.15 21.60
C LEU A 304 8.46 -3.80 20.60
N GLU A 305 8.23 -2.84 19.71
CA GLU A 305 9.24 -2.34 18.77
C GLU A 305 10.40 -1.67 19.52
N ASN A 306 10.10 -0.85 20.53
CA ASN A 306 11.11 -0.20 21.37
C ASN A 306 11.90 -1.21 22.18
N PHE A 307 11.23 -2.22 22.76
CA PHE A 307 11.90 -3.34 23.45
C PHE A 307 12.84 -4.07 22.49
N SER A 308 12.36 -4.44 21.31
CA SER A 308 13.16 -5.10 20.27
C SER A 308 14.39 -4.29 19.89
N ARG A 309 14.21 -3.00 19.59
CA ARG A 309 15.32 -2.09 19.26
C ARG A 309 16.32 -1.96 20.41
N SER A 310 15.84 -1.83 21.64
CA SER A 310 16.70 -1.65 22.82
C SER A 310 17.48 -2.92 23.16
N VAL A 311 16.86 -4.09 23.00
CA VAL A 311 17.51 -5.39 23.15
C VAL A 311 18.55 -5.58 22.04
N ILE A 312 18.21 -5.29 20.78
CA ILE A 312 19.16 -5.36 19.66
C ILE A 312 20.34 -4.40 19.86
N ALA A 313 20.08 -3.16 20.29
CA ALA A 313 21.12 -2.17 20.57
C ALA A 313 22.03 -2.58 21.74
N ALA A 314 21.50 -3.25 22.76
CA ALA A 314 22.29 -3.80 23.87
C ALA A 314 23.08 -5.07 23.50
N ILE A 315 22.73 -5.73 22.39
CA ILE A 315 23.33 -6.99 21.92
C ILE A 315 24.32 -6.76 20.78
N GLN A 316 24.20 -5.66 20.04
CA GLN A 316 25.33 -5.18 19.25
C GLN A 316 26.47 -4.98 20.24
N PRO A 317 27.54 -5.80 20.18
CA PRO A 317 28.70 -5.48 20.99
C PRO A 317 29.11 -4.07 20.58
N GLN A 318 29.44 -3.22 21.56
CA GLN A 318 30.50 -2.25 21.33
C GLN A 318 31.73 -3.09 20.92
N LYS A 319 31.80 -3.47 19.63
CA LYS A 319 33.05 -3.84 19.02
C LYS A 319 33.84 -2.56 19.11
N GLU A 320 34.88 -2.55 19.92
CA GLU A 320 35.90 -1.51 19.83
C GLU A 320 36.17 -1.26 18.35
N GLU A 321 36.02 -0.01 17.94
CA GLU A 321 36.15 0.38 16.56
C GLU A 321 37.58 0.07 16.12
N GLY A 322 37.73 -1.00 15.36
CA GLY A 322 39.00 -1.29 14.71
C GLY A 322 39.32 -0.16 13.74
N THR A 323 40.60 0.20 13.64
CA THR A 323 41.07 1.13 12.62
C THR A 323 40.77 0.56 11.23
N ALA A 324 40.07 1.33 10.40
CA ALA A 324 39.75 0.97 9.03
C ALA A 324 40.91 1.42 8.14
N SER A 325 41.64 0.48 7.53
CA SER A 325 42.82 0.80 6.72
C SER A 325 42.98 -0.19 5.56
N LEU A 326 43.23 0.35 4.37
CA LEU A 326 43.40 -0.40 3.13
C LEU A 326 44.80 -0.20 2.57
N GLN A 327 45.31 -1.25 1.95
CA GLN A 327 46.49 -1.20 1.10
C GLN A 327 46.13 -1.85 -0.23
N VAL A 328 46.54 -1.23 -1.32
CA VAL A 328 46.41 -1.80 -2.66
C VAL A 328 47.79 -1.90 -3.30
N SER A 329 48.05 -3.01 -3.96
CA SER A 329 49.24 -3.21 -4.79
C SER A 329 48.83 -3.69 -6.17
N VAL A 330 49.60 -3.28 -7.18
CA VAL A 330 49.32 -3.57 -8.59
C VAL A 330 50.55 -4.16 -9.21
N THR A 331 50.42 -5.35 -9.78
CA THR A 331 51.45 -5.95 -10.64
C THR A 331 50.98 -5.88 -12.09
N LYS A 332 51.75 -5.19 -12.93
CA LYS A 332 51.45 -4.97 -14.34
C LYS A 332 52.23 -5.94 -15.22
N THR A 333 51.53 -6.63 -16.11
CA THR A 333 52.14 -7.43 -17.19
C THR A 333 51.67 -6.92 -18.53
N VAL A 334 52.60 -6.55 -19.43
CA VAL A 334 52.29 -6.09 -20.79
C VAL A 334 52.59 -7.23 -21.77
N ARG A 335 51.61 -7.61 -22.59
CA ARG A 335 51.78 -8.58 -23.68
C ARG A 335 51.08 -8.07 -24.93
N ASN A 336 51.86 -7.82 -25.99
CA ASN A 336 51.38 -7.17 -27.22
C ASN A 336 50.66 -5.86 -26.88
N ALA A 337 49.43 -5.68 -27.35
CA ALA A 337 48.60 -4.50 -27.08
C ALA A 337 47.66 -4.68 -25.88
N THR A 338 47.90 -5.65 -25.00
CA THR A 338 47.06 -5.93 -23.82
C THR A 338 47.87 -5.76 -22.54
N VAL A 339 47.31 -5.03 -21.57
CA VAL A 339 47.88 -4.85 -20.24
C VAL A 339 47.02 -5.61 -19.23
N THR A 340 47.62 -6.57 -18.53
CA THR A 340 46.99 -7.29 -17.43
C THR A 340 47.49 -6.73 -16.11
N LEU A 341 46.56 -6.33 -15.25
CA LEU A 341 46.82 -5.87 -13.89
C LEU A 341 46.37 -6.95 -12.91
N GLU A 342 47.30 -7.47 -12.11
CA GLU A 342 46.96 -8.23 -10.90
C GLU A 342 46.88 -7.22 -9.74
N VAL A 343 45.66 -6.98 -9.27
CA VAL A 343 45.39 -6.04 -8.18
C VAL A 343 45.14 -6.83 -6.90
N GLU A 344 45.96 -6.60 -5.88
CA GLU A 344 45.75 -7.13 -4.54
C GLU A 344 45.24 -6.03 -3.62
N VAL A 345 44.06 -6.26 -3.04
CA VAL A 345 43.42 -5.39 -2.04
C VAL A 345 43.58 -6.05 -0.69
N LYS A 346 44.35 -5.43 0.21
CA LYS A 346 44.64 -5.94 1.54
C LYS A 346 44.02 -5.05 2.61
N ASN A 347 43.25 -5.67 3.50
CA ASN A 347 42.79 -5.02 4.71
C ASN A 347 43.90 -5.09 5.77
N VAL A 348 44.62 -3.97 5.93
CA VAL A 348 45.69 -3.82 6.94
C VAL A 348 45.15 -3.25 8.27
N GLY A 349 43.87 -2.89 8.30
CA GLY A 349 43.17 -2.44 9.49
C GLY A 349 42.72 -3.59 10.40
N THR A 350 42.16 -3.21 11.54
CA THR A 350 41.58 -4.14 12.52
C THR A 350 40.05 -4.26 12.39
N ALA A 351 39.42 -3.41 11.56
CA ALA A 351 37.99 -3.50 11.22
C ALA A 351 37.72 -4.36 9.97
N ASP A 352 36.55 -4.99 9.90
CA ASP A 352 36.05 -5.62 8.67
C ASP A 352 35.59 -4.54 7.69
N LEU A 353 35.94 -4.70 6.42
CA LEU A 353 35.60 -3.75 5.36
C LEU A 353 34.56 -4.34 4.40
N GLN A 354 33.67 -3.49 3.91
CA GLN A 354 32.66 -3.80 2.91
C GLN A 354 32.89 -3.01 1.63
N PHE A 355 32.55 -3.64 0.51
CA PHE A 355 32.72 -3.08 -0.82
C PHE A 355 31.43 -3.21 -1.61
N PRO A 356 31.15 -2.30 -2.55
CA PRO A 356 29.88 -2.25 -3.27
C PRO A 356 29.69 -3.40 -4.27
N ASN A 357 30.76 -4.13 -4.61
CA ASN A 357 30.72 -5.21 -5.59
C ASN A 357 31.79 -6.27 -5.34
N ALA A 358 31.73 -7.35 -6.12
CA ALA A 358 32.71 -8.46 -6.07
C ALA A 358 34.13 -8.08 -6.53
N ALA A 359 34.29 -6.90 -7.16
CA ALA A 359 35.58 -6.34 -7.54
C ALA A 359 36.10 -5.30 -6.53
N TYR A 360 35.69 -5.38 -5.26
CA TYR A 360 36.19 -4.54 -4.18
C TYR A 360 36.07 -3.02 -4.42
N GLY A 361 35.09 -2.57 -5.21
CA GLY A 361 34.97 -1.14 -5.56
C GLY A 361 36.18 -0.60 -6.32
N ILE A 362 36.85 -1.45 -7.11
CA ILE A 362 38.00 -1.03 -7.90
C ILE A 362 37.56 -0.14 -9.07
N THR A 363 38.33 0.92 -9.28
CA THR A 363 38.32 1.77 -10.48
C THR A 363 39.75 1.99 -10.95
N VAL A 364 39.95 2.13 -12.25
CA VAL A 364 41.22 2.49 -12.86
C VAL A 364 41.05 3.90 -13.41
N GLU A 365 41.91 4.80 -13.00
CA GLU A 365 41.93 6.19 -13.42
C GLU A 365 43.23 6.47 -14.20
N ARG A 366 43.18 7.40 -15.15
CA ARG A 366 44.33 7.86 -15.95
C ARG A 366 44.61 9.34 -15.64
N ASP A 367 45.87 9.72 -15.55
CA ASP A 367 46.24 11.13 -15.45
C ASP A 367 46.13 11.81 -16.83
N GLU A 368 45.32 12.85 -16.89
CA GLU A 368 45.17 13.72 -18.06
C GLU A 368 45.47 15.16 -17.66
N GLY A 369 46.76 15.49 -17.59
CA GLY A 369 47.23 16.85 -17.31
C GLY A 369 47.10 17.26 -15.84
N GLY A 370 47.44 16.36 -14.91
CA GLY A 370 47.34 16.57 -13.46
C GLY A 370 45.95 16.29 -12.88
N THR A 371 45.03 15.76 -13.69
CA THR A 371 43.68 15.39 -13.27
C THR A 371 43.42 13.92 -13.57
N TRP A 372 43.12 13.15 -12.53
CA TRP A 372 42.78 11.74 -12.63
C TRP A 372 41.35 11.56 -13.13
N LYS A 373 41.18 10.93 -14.29
CA LYS A 373 39.86 10.61 -14.87
C LYS A 373 39.64 9.11 -14.92
N LEU A 374 38.39 8.68 -14.72
CA LEU A 374 37.99 7.28 -14.82
C LEU A 374 38.31 6.74 -16.23
N ALA A 375 39.18 5.73 -16.29
CA ALA A 375 39.56 5.05 -17.52
C ALA A 375 38.88 3.69 -17.64
N TYR A 376 38.69 2.97 -16.54
CA TYR A 376 38.05 1.65 -16.55
C TYR A 376 37.44 1.29 -15.19
N ALA A 377 36.30 0.59 -15.20
CA ALA A 377 35.68 0.00 -14.01
C ALA A 377 35.38 -1.49 -14.29
N PRO A 378 35.84 -2.44 -13.45
CA PRO A 378 35.55 -3.86 -13.66
C PRO A 378 34.05 -4.17 -13.58
N ILE A 379 33.54 -4.88 -14.59
CA ILE A 379 32.20 -5.47 -14.54
C ILE A 379 32.24 -6.58 -13.49
N SER A 380 31.46 -6.44 -12.42
CA SER A 380 31.39 -7.39 -11.32
C SER A 380 29.96 -7.55 -10.80
N ALA A 381 29.69 -8.67 -10.15
CA ALA A 381 28.38 -8.88 -9.52
C ALA A 381 28.12 -7.80 -8.47
N GLN A 382 26.90 -7.24 -8.46
CA GLN A 382 26.45 -6.26 -7.48
C GLN A 382 26.13 -6.94 -6.13
N VAL A 383 27.15 -7.55 -5.54
CA VAL A 383 27.08 -8.22 -4.25
C VAL A 383 28.04 -7.52 -3.30
N ILE A 384 27.54 -7.14 -2.13
CA ILE A 384 28.36 -6.55 -1.07
C ILE A 384 29.41 -7.57 -0.65
N THR A 385 30.68 -7.24 -0.90
CA THR A 385 31.80 -8.12 -0.58
C THR A 385 32.44 -7.67 0.71
N THR A 386 32.77 -8.62 1.60
CA THR A 386 33.38 -8.32 2.90
C THR A 386 34.82 -8.83 2.93
N LEU A 387 35.78 -7.96 3.27
CA LEU A 387 37.18 -8.32 3.51
C LEU A 387 37.50 -8.21 5.00
N ARG A 388 37.79 -9.35 5.62
CA ARG A 388 38.12 -9.44 7.05
C ARG A 388 39.46 -8.80 7.36
N ALA A 389 39.65 -8.34 8.60
CA ALA A 389 40.93 -7.82 9.07
C ALA A 389 42.09 -8.79 8.75
N GLY A 390 43.20 -8.27 8.24
CA GLY A 390 44.39 -9.03 7.85
C GLY A 390 44.30 -9.85 6.57
N HIS A 391 43.13 -9.92 5.91
CA HIS A 391 42.95 -10.69 4.68
C HIS A 391 43.21 -9.84 3.42
N SER A 392 43.56 -10.50 2.31
CA SER A 392 43.63 -9.89 0.99
C SER A 392 42.67 -10.55 -0.01
N GLY A 393 42.22 -9.75 -0.97
CA GLY A 393 41.49 -10.20 -2.16
C GLY A 393 42.32 -9.87 -3.40
N ARG A 394 42.21 -10.69 -4.44
CA ARG A 394 42.93 -10.48 -5.70
C ARG A 394 41.96 -10.47 -6.88
N ILE A 395 42.21 -9.58 -7.83
CA ILE A 395 41.47 -9.53 -9.09
C ILE A 395 42.43 -9.28 -10.25
N ASN A 396 42.14 -9.92 -11.37
CA ASN A 396 42.83 -9.67 -12.63
C ASN A 396 41.97 -8.74 -13.50
N ILE A 397 42.55 -7.61 -13.90
CA ILE A 397 41.93 -6.64 -14.80
C ILE A 397 42.69 -6.67 -16.13
N VAL A 398 41.96 -6.77 -17.23
CA VAL A 398 42.55 -6.80 -18.58
C VAL A 398 42.14 -5.53 -19.32
N LEU A 399 43.12 -4.67 -19.60
CA LEU A 399 42.96 -3.48 -20.42
C LEU A 399 43.41 -3.79 -21.85
N ARG A 400 42.50 -3.66 -22.81
CA ARG A 400 42.78 -3.89 -24.24
C ARG A 400 43.12 -2.56 -24.90
N GLN A 401 44.33 -2.47 -25.45
CA GLN A 401 44.86 -1.27 -26.13
C GLN A 401 44.75 0.02 -25.30
N PRO A 402 45.13 0.03 -24.00
CA PRO A 402 45.14 1.28 -23.25
C PRO A 402 46.18 2.25 -23.83
N PRO A 403 45.88 3.55 -23.92
CA PRO A 403 46.89 4.56 -24.26
C PRO A 403 48.09 4.55 -23.31
N ALA A 404 49.25 5.01 -23.79
CA ALA A 404 50.40 5.25 -22.92
C ALA A 404 50.12 6.39 -21.92
N GLY A 405 50.72 6.31 -20.73
CA GLY A 405 50.61 7.35 -19.70
C GLY A 405 50.58 6.81 -18.28
N GLU A 406 50.34 7.70 -17.33
CA GLU A 406 50.22 7.37 -15.90
C GLU A 406 48.79 6.96 -15.55
N TYR A 407 48.67 5.88 -14.80
CA TYR A 407 47.42 5.30 -14.34
C TYR A 407 47.47 5.07 -12.84
N ARG A 408 46.30 4.98 -12.21
CA ARG A 408 46.18 4.51 -10.84
C ARG A 408 44.98 3.60 -10.67
N VAL A 409 45.14 2.58 -9.84
CA VAL A 409 44.02 1.80 -9.32
C VAL A 409 43.55 2.46 -8.04
N ARG A 410 42.25 2.78 -7.97
CA ARG A 410 41.59 3.30 -6.78
C ARG A 410 40.58 2.29 -6.27
N VAL A 411 40.68 1.96 -5.00
CA VAL A 411 39.78 1.07 -4.27
C VAL A 411 38.95 1.90 -3.32
N HIS A 412 37.62 1.73 -3.33
CA HIS A 412 36.74 2.37 -2.36
C HIS A 412 35.89 1.33 -1.61
N GLY A 413 35.85 1.46 -0.30
CA GLY A 413 35.01 0.65 0.57
C GLY A 413 34.62 1.43 1.82
N TRP A 414 33.97 0.75 2.75
CA TRP A 414 33.60 1.33 4.04
C TRP A 414 33.77 0.30 5.15
N SER A 415 34.00 0.81 6.35
CA SER A 415 33.91 0.02 7.59
C SER A 415 32.53 -0.63 7.69
N ARG A 416 32.47 -1.94 7.96
CA ARG A 416 31.20 -2.68 8.10
C ARG A 416 30.29 -2.14 9.21
N ILE A 417 30.88 -1.48 10.22
CA ILE A 417 30.17 -1.07 11.44
C ILE A 417 29.97 0.44 11.47
N SER A 418 31.04 1.23 11.36
CA SER A 418 30.97 2.69 11.41
C SER A 418 30.61 3.34 10.08
N MET A 419 30.60 2.59 8.98
CA MET A 419 30.39 3.10 7.63
C MET A 419 31.42 4.18 7.22
N THR A 420 32.51 4.32 7.98
CA THR A 420 33.62 5.22 7.66
C THR A 420 34.21 4.82 6.31
N PRO A 421 34.27 5.74 5.33
CA PRO A 421 34.84 5.44 4.03
C PRO A 421 36.33 5.15 4.16
N VAL A 422 36.81 4.18 3.39
CA VAL A 422 38.23 3.86 3.27
C VAL A 422 38.58 3.80 1.80
N GLU A 423 39.69 4.44 1.44
CA GLU A 423 40.22 4.40 0.09
C GLU A 423 41.71 4.06 0.11
N ALA A 424 42.17 3.44 -0.97
CA ALA A 424 43.58 3.22 -1.23
C ALA A 424 43.84 3.35 -2.73
N THR A 425 45.02 3.84 -3.08
CA THR A 425 45.46 3.99 -4.47
C THR A 425 46.82 3.35 -4.70
N ALA A 426 47.04 2.85 -5.91
CA ALA A 426 48.33 2.39 -6.39
C ALA A 426 48.53 2.87 -7.83
N GLU A 427 49.60 3.63 -8.04
CA GLU A 427 49.95 4.22 -9.33
C GLU A 427 50.84 3.27 -10.14
N PHE A 428 50.70 3.32 -11.46
CA PHE A 428 51.48 2.54 -12.42
C PHE A 428 51.47 3.21 -13.79
N SER A 429 52.58 3.12 -14.51
CA SER A 429 52.68 3.68 -15.86
C SER A 429 52.43 2.62 -16.93
N ILE A 430 51.77 2.96 -18.03
CA ILE A 430 51.69 2.13 -19.23
C ILE A 430 52.63 2.74 -20.28
N PRO A 431 53.64 1.97 -20.76
CA PRO A 431 54.64 2.46 -21.71
C PRO A 431 54.06 2.75 -23.10
#